data_AF-A0A9N8DUN4-F1
#
_entry.id   AF-A0A9N8DUN4-F1
#
_cell.length_a   1.000
_cell.length_b   1.000
_cell.length_c   1.000
_cell.angle_alpha   90.00
_cell.angle_beta   90.00
_cell.angle_gamma   90.00
#
_symmetry.space_group_name_H-M   'P 1'
#
loop_
_entity.id
_entity.type
_entity.pdbx_description
1 polymer ?
#
loop_
_entity_poly.entity_id
_entity_poly.type
_entity_poly.pdbx_seq_one_letter_code
_entity_poly.pdbx_strand_id
1 'polypeptide(L)'
;MVDFNCLLAALFIFLGNTLLVIYYAIEKNREHWDQYAYSQLNADFLLTDWEWRRQNRQLEVAGKMITAASWVILTAPVMHLCVVQSMGGDRKLGLHVACVCFALGGAIIEVTAQLMHMGAFNAADWVSVEFTLENWHTQGDKVGWQALEVSWRNAASMTLWVDSVEYLALSFMFLCIFWSVNTMGNLPNSIGMAMGGFAFFIGVLSMADFVAYVVRFKFWETASLIGRIISVMNRVIFVPLFFVCLSCTLPAATRAHLQDEQSKRSGVSMPATGDERHID
;
A
#
# COMPACT_ATOMS: atom_id res chain seq x y z
N MET A 1 -6.72 21.04 -16.55
CA MET A 1 -7.60 19.86 -16.46
C MET A 1 -6.92 18.89 -15.51
N VAL A 2 -7.67 18.30 -14.57
CA VAL A 2 -7.13 17.40 -13.54
C VAL A 2 -7.10 15.97 -14.07
N ASP A 3 -6.08 15.17 -13.74
CA ASP A 3 -6.03 13.75 -14.09
C ASP A 3 -6.96 12.92 -13.17
N PHE A 4 -8.03 12.38 -13.75
CA PHE A 4 -9.05 11.63 -13.02
C PHE A 4 -8.52 10.33 -12.42
N ASN A 5 -7.57 9.65 -13.08
CA ASN A 5 -7.02 8.39 -12.57
C ASN A 5 -6.22 8.62 -11.30
N CYS A 6 -5.51 9.75 -11.21
CA CYS A 6 -4.80 10.15 -9.99
C CYS A 6 -5.78 10.39 -8.83
N LEU A 7 -6.89 11.10 -9.07
CA LEU A 7 -7.91 11.34 -8.05
C LEU A 7 -8.59 10.05 -7.58
N LEU A 8 -8.91 9.16 -8.53
CA LEU A 8 -9.52 7.87 -8.22
C LEU A 8 -8.58 6.99 -7.37
N ALA A 9 -7.28 6.95 -7.72
CA ALA A 9 -6.27 6.26 -6.93
C ALA A 9 -6.19 6.85 -5.51
N ALA A 10 -6.10 8.18 -5.38
CA ALA A 10 -6.05 8.85 -4.08
C ALA A 10 -7.27 8.51 -3.21
N LEU A 11 -8.48 8.54 -3.79
CA LEU A 11 -9.72 8.23 -3.09
C LEU A 11 -9.74 6.78 -2.57
N PHE A 12 -9.40 5.81 -3.41
CA PHE A 12 -9.41 4.39 -3.02
C PHE A 12 -8.34 4.07 -1.98
N ILE A 13 -7.13 4.62 -2.14
CA ILE A 13 -6.05 4.45 -1.15
C ILE A 13 -6.49 5.04 0.19
N PHE A 14 -7.05 6.25 0.19
CA PHE A 14 -7.53 6.91 1.41
C PHE A 14 -8.65 6.11 2.07
N LEU A 15 -9.70 5.75 1.32
CA LEU A 15 -10.88 5.08 1.85
C LEU A 15 -10.54 3.69 2.41
N GLY A 16 -9.81 2.87 1.64
CA GLY A 16 -9.44 1.51 2.05
C GLY A 16 -8.61 1.53 3.34
N ASN A 17 -7.59 2.37 3.40
CA ASN A 17 -6.73 2.46 4.59
C ASN A 17 -7.45 3.09 5.79
N THR A 18 -8.36 4.06 5.57
CA THR A 18 -9.17 4.63 6.66
C THR A 18 -10.06 3.57 7.30
N LEU A 19 -10.74 2.73 6.50
CA LEU A 19 -11.55 1.64 7.03
C LEU A 19 -10.72 0.64 7.86
N LEU A 20 -9.51 0.32 7.41
CA LEU A 20 -8.59 -0.54 8.17
C LEU A 20 -8.14 0.11 9.48
N VAL A 21 -7.84 1.41 9.47
CA VAL A 21 -7.51 2.14 10.70
C VAL A 21 -8.67 2.13 11.68
N ILE A 22 -9.91 2.32 11.20
CA ILE A 22 -11.11 2.23 12.03
C ILE A 22 -11.25 0.82 12.60
N TYR A 23 -11.11 -0.23 11.78
CA TYR A 23 -11.14 -1.63 12.24
C TYR A 23 -10.11 -1.88 13.34
N TYR A 24 -8.86 -1.51 13.14
CA TYR A 24 -7.81 -1.70 14.15
C TYR A 24 -8.01 -0.84 15.40
N ALA A 25 -8.65 0.33 15.28
CA ALA A 25 -9.03 1.13 16.44
C ALA A 25 -10.13 0.44 17.26
N ILE A 26 -11.12 -0.18 16.61
CA ILE A 26 -12.16 -0.98 17.27
C ILE A 26 -11.51 -2.20 17.95
N GLU A 27 -10.63 -2.92 17.25
CA GLU A 27 -9.91 -4.08 17.79
C GLU A 27 -9.09 -3.72 19.04
N LYS A 28 -8.39 -2.58 19.00
CA LYS A 28 -7.55 -2.12 20.12
C LYS A 28 -8.38 -1.71 21.34
N ASN A 29 -9.58 -1.19 21.14
CA ASN A 29 -10.45 -0.67 22.20
C ASN A 29 -11.49 -1.69 22.69
N ARG A 30 -11.37 -2.97 22.32
CA ARG A 30 -12.30 -4.00 22.80
C ARG A 30 -12.23 -4.15 24.32
N GLU A 31 -13.38 -4.24 24.97
CA GLU A 31 -13.48 -4.32 26.44
C GLU A 31 -12.92 -5.64 27.00
N HIS A 32 -12.95 -6.71 26.22
CA HIS A 32 -12.62 -8.07 26.67
C HIS A 32 -11.27 -8.58 26.16
N TRP A 33 -10.30 -7.72 25.82
CA TRP A 33 -8.98 -8.20 25.43
C TRP A 33 -8.20 -8.73 26.63
N ASP A 34 -8.00 -10.04 26.70
CA ASP A 34 -7.10 -10.68 27.65
C ASP A 34 -5.89 -11.27 26.91
N GLN A 35 -4.81 -10.49 26.86
CA GLN A 35 -3.54 -10.89 26.25
C GLN A 35 -2.97 -12.17 26.89
N TYR A 36 -3.15 -12.35 28.20
CA TYR A 36 -2.62 -13.49 28.92
C TYR A 36 -3.38 -14.76 28.55
N ALA A 37 -4.72 -14.74 28.64
CA ALA A 37 -5.56 -15.87 28.22
C ALA A 37 -5.32 -16.24 26.76
N TYR A 38 -5.18 -15.24 25.88
CA TYR A 38 -4.84 -15.46 24.48
C TYR A 38 -3.48 -16.14 24.29
N SER A 39 -2.44 -15.68 24.99
CA SER A 39 -1.09 -16.28 24.92
C SER A 39 -1.02 -17.73 25.41
N GLN A 40 -1.93 -18.11 26.31
CA GLN A 40 -2.06 -19.47 26.81
C GLN A 40 -2.98 -20.34 25.95
N LEU A 41 -3.46 -19.82 24.81
CA LEU A 41 -4.47 -20.49 23.96
C LEU A 41 -5.67 -20.98 24.78
N ASN A 42 -6.15 -20.17 25.73
CA ASN A 42 -7.31 -20.53 26.53
C ASN A 42 -8.54 -20.66 25.62
N ALA A 43 -9.16 -21.84 25.58
CA ALA A 43 -10.21 -22.13 24.60
C ALA A 43 -11.49 -21.31 24.79
N ASP A 44 -11.86 -20.98 26.03
CA ASP A 44 -13.05 -20.14 26.30
C ASP A 44 -12.85 -18.73 25.75
N PHE A 45 -11.66 -18.18 25.97
CA PHE A 45 -11.27 -16.90 25.39
C PHE A 45 -11.30 -16.95 23.85
N LEU A 46 -10.73 -18.01 23.25
CA LEU A 46 -10.71 -18.16 21.80
C LEU A 46 -12.11 -18.21 21.18
N LEU A 47 -13.07 -18.87 21.84
CA LEU A 47 -14.46 -18.93 21.38
C LEU A 47 -15.08 -17.52 21.31
N THR A 48 -14.90 -16.71 22.37
CA THR A 48 -15.36 -15.32 22.39
C THR A 48 -14.64 -14.46 21.34
N ASP A 49 -13.33 -14.67 21.15
CA ASP A 49 -12.55 -13.94 20.14
C ASP A 49 -13.01 -14.28 18.71
N TRP A 50 -13.31 -15.54 18.42
CA TRP A 50 -13.87 -15.96 17.12
C TRP A 50 -15.25 -15.35 16.85
N GLU A 51 -16.10 -15.26 17.87
CA GLU A 51 -17.39 -14.57 17.75
C GLU A 51 -17.22 -13.08 17.44
N TRP A 52 -16.32 -12.40 18.16
CA TRP A 52 -16.01 -11.00 17.90
C TRP A 52 -15.46 -10.77 16.48
N ARG A 53 -14.57 -11.66 16.00
CA ARG A 53 -14.03 -11.61 14.64
C ARG A 53 -15.14 -11.73 13.60
N ARG A 54 -16.08 -12.65 13.76
CA ARG A 54 -17.24 -12.79 12.86
C ARG A 54 -18.07 -11.52 12.77
N GLN A 55 -18.37 -10.89 13.91
CA GLN A 55 -19.19 -9.68 13.97
C GLN A 55 -18.53 -8.48 13.26
N ASN A 56 -17.19 -8.36 13.34
CA ASN A 56 -16.44 -7.23 12.80
C ASN A 56 -15.85 -7.51 11.40
N ARG A 57 -16.03 -8.73 10.88
CA ARG A 57 -15.43 -9.20 9.64
C ARG A 57 -15.72 -8.31 8.43
N GLN A 58 -16.96 -7.85 8.30
CA GLN A 58 -17.41 -7.10 7.13
C GLN A 58 -16.58 -5.82 6.93
N LEU A 59 -16.23 -5.14 8.02
CA LEU A 59 -15.41 -3.94 7.98
C LEU A 59 -13.97 -4.24 7.55
N GLU A 60 -13.37 -5.30 8.11
CA GLU A 60 -12.03 -5.75 7.74
C GLU A 60 -11.95 -6.11 6.25
N VAL A 61 -12.90 -6.93 5.78
CA VAL A 61 -12.98 -7.40 4.39
C VAL A 61 -13.19 -6.21 3.44
N ALA A 62 -14.08 -5.28 3.77
CA ALA A 62 -14.30 -4.09 2.96
C ALA A 62 -13.03 -3.23 2.84
N GLY A 63 -12.35 -2.96 3.96
CA GLY A 63 -11.09 -2.22 3.98
C GLY A 63 -10.01 -2.89 3.13
N LYS A 64 -9.85 -4.21 3.27
CA LYS A 64 -8.88 -5.01 2.50
C LYS A 64 -9.18 -5.03 1.01
N MET A 65 -10.44 -5.23 0.61
CA MET A 65 -10.83 -5.25 -0.80
C MET A 65 -10.65 -3.88 -1.48
N ILE A 66 -11.02 -2.79 -0.79
CA ILE A 66 -10.82 -1.43 -1.34
C ILE A 66 -9.33 -1.13 -1.44
N THR A 67 -8.51 -1.55 -0.48
CA THR A 67 -7.05 -1.39 -0.53
C THR A 67 -6.44 -2.17 -1.70
N ALA A 68 -6.83 -3.43 -1.89
CA ALA A 68 -6.40 -4.22 -3.05
C ALA A 68 -6.81 -3.59 -4.38
N ALA A 69 -8.05 -3.10 -4.49
CA ALA A 69 -8.50 -2.36 -5.67
C ALA A 69 -7.69 -1.06 -5.89
N SER A 70 -7.30 -0.38 -4.81
CA SER A 70 -6.50 0.84 -4.89
C SER A 70 -5.13 0.60 -5.53
N TRP A 71 -4.51 -0.56 -5.27
CA TRP A 71 -3.26 -0.97 -5.90
C TRP A 71 -3.40 -1.23 -7.40
N VAL A 72 -4.53 -1.78 -7.85
CA VAL A 72 -4.77 -1.94 -9.29
C VAL A 72 -4.98 -0.56 -9.92
N ILE A 73 -5.81 0.30 -9.31
CA ILE A 73 -6.12 1.63 -9.83
C ILE A 73 -4.88 2.53 -9.89
N LEU A 74 -3.97 2.46 -8.90
CA LEU A 74 -2.77 3.31 -8.87
C LEU A 74 -1.77 3.00 -10.00
N THR A 75 -1.83 1.81 -10.60
CA THR A 75 -0.94 1.46 -11.72
C THR A 75 -1.14 2.37 -12.92
N ALA A 76 -2.37 2.80 -13.20
CA ALA A 76 -2.69 3.68 -14.32
C ALA A 76 -2.00 5.06 -14.24
N PRO A 77 -2.14 5.85 -13.15
CA PRO A 77 -1.43 7.11 -13.02
C PRO A 77 0.10 6.93 -12.91
N VAL A 78 0.60 5.83 -12.33
CA VAL A 78 2.04 5.53 -12.32
C VAL A 78 2.57 5.28 -13.72
N MET A 79 1.86 4.49 -14.54
CA MET A 79 2.23 4.28 -15.94
C MET A 79 2.20 5.59 -16.73
N HIS A 80 1.15 6.41 -16.57
CA HIS A 80 1.07 7.71 -17.23
C HIS A 80 2.23 8.63 -16.84
N LEU A 81 2.55 8.69 -15.54
CA LEU A 81 3.72 9.42 -15.04
C LEU A 81 5.03 8.92 -15.68
N CYS A 82 5.24 7.60 -15.71
CA CYS A 82 6.45 7.00 -16.28
C CYS A 82 6.59 7.32 -17.77
N VAL A 83 5.50 7.26 -18.55
CA VAL A 83 5.52 7.65 -19.97
C VAL A 83 5.96 9.10 -20.14
N VAL A 84 5.34 10.03 -19.41
CA VAL A 84 5.69 11.46 -19.51
C VAL A 84 7.14 11.73 -19.08
N GLN A 85 7.56 11.13 -17.97
CA GLN A 85 8.91 11.31 -17.43
C GLN A 85 10.01 10.59 -18.26
N SER A 86 9.63 9.58 -19.04
CA SER A 86 10.49 8.91 -20.02
C SER A 86 10.60 9.68 -21.34
N MET A 87 9.84 10.76 -21.52
CA MET A 87 9.66 11.45 -22.80
C MET A 87 9.23 10.49 -23.91
N GLY A 88 8.21 9.67 -23.63
CA GLY A 88 7.72 8.68 -24.60
C GLY A 88 8.63 7.46 -24.81
N GLY A 89 9.65 7.28 -23.97
CA GLY A 89 10.57 6.14 -23.99
C GLY A 89 12.01 6.49 -24.34
N ASP A 90 12.27 7.73 -24.74
CA ASP A 90 13.60 8.20 -25.17
C ASP A 90 14.64 8.24 -24.04
N ARG A 91 14.20 8.24 -22.78
CA ARG A 91 15.10 8.44 -21.64
C ARG A 91 14.83 7.50 -20.49
N LYS A 92 15.90 6.83 -20.03
CA LYS A 92 15.93 5.99 -18.82
C LYS A 92 14.80 4.96 -18.77
N LEU A 93 14.52 4.33 -19.91
CA LEU A 93 13.46 3.36 -20.07
C LEU A 93 13.50 2.29 -18.96
N GLY A 94 14.69 1.76 -18.62
CA GLY A 94 14.83 0.76 -17.55
C GLY A 94 14.33 1.21 -16.17
N LEU A 95 14.54 2.49 -15.81
CA LEU A 95 14.05 3.05 -14.54
C LEU A 95 12.52 3.11 -14.51
N HIS A 96 11.92 3.50 -15.63
CA HIS A 96 10.47 3.62 -15.80
C HIS A 96 9.78 2.27 -15.87
N VAL A 97 10.37 1.31 -16.58
CA VAL A 97 9.92 -0.08 -16.57
C VAL A 97 9.99 -0.64 -15.16
N ALA A 98 11.09 -0.44 -14.42
CA ALA A 98 11.20 -0.88 -13.03
C ALA A 98 10.09 -0.28 -12.14
N CYS A 99 9.82 1.02 -12.26
CA CYS A 99 8.74 1.70 -11.53
C CYS A 99 7.37 1.04 -11.79
N VAL A 100 7.03 0.80 -13.06
CA VAL A 100 5.78 0.13 -13.46
C VAL A 100 5.75 -1.32 -12.97
N CYS A 101 6.87 -2.04 -13.04
CA CYS A 101 6.98 -3.40 -12.51
C CYS A 101 6.74 -3.46 -11.00
N PHE A 102 7.25 -2.50 -10.22
CA PHE A 102 6.97 -2.44 -8.78
C PHE A 102 5.50 -2.14 -8.49
N ALA A 103 4.86 -1.24 -9.25
CA ALA A 103 3.44 -0.93 -9.10
C ALA A 103 2.55 -2.15 -9.45
N LEU A 104 2.78 -2.77 -10.61
CA LEU A 104 2.01 -3.94 -11.06
C LEU A 104 2.30 -5.18 -10.18
N GLY A 105 3.56 -5.43 -9.85
CA GLY A 105 3.96 -6.51 -8.98
C GLY A 105 3.35 -6.38 -7.59
N GLY A 106 3.42 -5.18 -7.00
CA GLY A 106 2.76 -4.87 -5.73
C GLY A 106 1.25 -5.09 -5.80
N ALA A 107 0.58 -4.68 -6.88
CA ALA A 107 -0.85 -4.90 -7.05
C ALA A 107 -1.24 -6.38 -7.17
N ILE A 108 -0.48 -7.17 -7.94
CA ILE A 108 -0.72 -8.61 -8.07
C ILE A 108 -0.53 -9.31 -6.71
N ILE A 109 0.55 -8.96 -6.02
CA ILE A 109 0.88 -9.51 -4.71
C ILE A 109 -0.21 -9.18 -3.69
N GLU A 110 -0.62 -7.92 -3.58
CA GLU A 110 -1.67 -7.46 -2.67
C GLU A 110 -3.00 -8.17 -2.96
N VAL A 111 -3.49 -8.15 -4.21
CA VAL A 111 -4.76 -8.79 -4.57
C VAL A 111 -4.73 -10.27 -4.21
N THR A 112 -3.63 -10.96 -4.50
CA THR A 112 -3.47 -12.38 -4.17
C THR A 112 -3.46 -12.59 -2.66
N ALA A 113 -2.72 -11.77 -1.91
CA ALA A 113 -2.63 -11.84 -0.46
C ALA A 113 -3.99 -11.64 0.21
N GLN A 114 -4.76 -10.64 -0.22
CA GLN A 114 -6.08 -10.37 0.35
C GLN A 114 -7.08 -11.50 0.03
N LEU A 115 -7.05 -12.06 -1.18
CA LEU A 115 -7.87 -13.22 -1.53
C LEU A 115 -7.49 -14.46 -0.71
N MET A 116 -6.20 -14.71 -0.51
CA MET A 116 -5.71 -15.80 0.33
C MET A 116 -6.10 -15.61 1.80
N HIS A 117 -5.98 -14.40 2.34
CA HIS A 117 -6.40 -14.07 3.71
C HIS A 117 -7.90 -14.32 3.91
N MET A 118 -8.72 -13.87 2.97
CA MET A 118 -10.17 -14.07 3.02
C MET A 118 -10.56 -15.55 2.87
N GLY A 119 -9.86 -16.29 2.01
CA GLY A 119 -10.04 -17.73 1.85
C GLY A 119 -9.67 -18.50 3.13
N ALA A 120 -8.52 -18.17 3.72
CA ALA A 120 -8.08 -18.75 4.99
C ALA A 120 -9.08 -18.45 6.12
N PHE A 121 -9.59 -17.22 6.19
CA PHE A 121 -10.59 -16.87 7.20
C PHE A 121 -11.88 -17.65 6.97
N ASN A 122 -12.40 -17.70 5.73
CA ASN A 122 -13.62 -18.45 5.41
C ASN A 122 -13.50 -19.92 5.81
N ALA A 123 -12.36 -20.55 5.52
CA ALA A 123 -12.11 -21.92 5.91
C ALA A 123 -12.08 -22.09 7.44
N ALA A 124 -11.39 -21.18 8.15
CA ALA A 124 -11.30 -21.22 9.61
C ALA A 124 -12.67 -20.95 10.29
N ASP A 125 -13.44 -20.01 9.76
CA ASP A 125 -14.78 -19.68 10.22
C ASP A 125 -15.75 -20.85 10.03
N TRP A 126 -15.71 -21.49 8.85
CA TRP A 126 -16.47 -22.72 8.58
C TRP A 126 -16.14 -23.83 9.58
N VAL A 127 -14.86 -24.07 9.85
CA VAL A 127 -14.43 -25.04 10.87
C VAL A 127 -14.92 -24.64 12.27
N SER A 128 -14.90 -23.35 12.61
CA SER A 128 -15.33 -22.85 13.92
C SER A 128 -16.82 -23.01 14.21
N VAL A 129 -17.65 -23.14 13.17
CA VAL A 129 -19.11 -23.24 13.28
C VAL A 129 -19.59 -24.68 13.10
N GLU A 130 -19.06 -25.39 12.10
CA GLU A 130 -19.61 -26.68 11.66
C GLU A 130 -18.93 -27.89 12.32
N PHE A 131 -17.71 -27.74 12.85
CA PHE A 131 -16.95 -28.86 13.41
C PHE A 131 -17.07 -28.88 14.93
N THR A 132 -17.13 -30.09 15.51
CA THR A 132 -17.09 -30.25 16.96
C THR A 132 -15.66 -30.04 17.47
N LEU A 133 -15.36 -28.84 17.96
CA LEU A 133 -14.01 -28.46 18.43
C LEU A 133 -13.75 -28.75 19.92
N GLU A 134 -14.77 -29.20 20.66
CA GLU A 134 -14.72 -29.34 22.12
C GLU A 134 -14.13 -30.66 22.64
N ASN A 135 -14.09 -31.70 21.80
CA ASN A 135 -13.84 -33.09 22.23
C ASN A 135 -12.89 -33.82 21.27
N TRP A 136 -11.73 -33.25 20.94
CA TRP A 136 -10.83 -33.86 19.92
C TRP A 136 -9.96 -34.99 20.46
N HIS A 137 -9.54 -34.93 21.72
CA HIS A 137 -8.74 -35.95 22.40
C HIS A 137 -9.48 -36.57 23.60
N THR A 138 -10.00 -35.74 24.48
CA THR A 138 -10.85 -36.12 25.63
C THR A 138 -12.08 -35.21 25.71
N GLN A 139 -13.13 -35.70 26.36
CA GLN A 139 -14.36 -34.92 26.51
C GLN A 139 -14.08 -33.59 27.27
N GLY A 140 -14.38 -32.46 26.63
CA GLY A 140 -14.26 -31.11 27.17
C GLY A 140 -12.87 -30.49 27.03
N ASP A 141 -11.95 -31.10 26.30
CA ASP A 141 -10.57 -30.62 26.18
C ASP A 141 -10.41 -29.33 25.37
N LYS A 142 -11.36 -29.07 24.46
CA LYS A 142 -11.36 -27.93 23.54
C LYS A 142 -10.05 -27.76 22.74
N VAL A 143 -9.32 -28.85 22.51
CA VAL A 143 -8.05 -28.84 21.76
C VAL A 143 -8.27 -28.40 20.32
N GLY A 144 -9.47 -28.66 19.76
CA GLY A 144 -9.84 -28.21 18.42
C GLY A 144 -9.79 -26.69 18.24
N TRP A 145 -10.18 -25.91 19.26
CA TRP A 145 -10.11 -24.44 19.23
C TRP A 145 -8.66 -23.94 19.19
N GLN A 146 -7.78 -24.60 19.95
CA GLN A 146 -6.36 -24.27 19.97
C GLN A 146 -5.69 -24.58 18.63
N ALA A 147 -5.99 -25.77 18.07
CA ALA A 147 -5.49 -26.17 16.76
C ALA A 147 -5.98 -25.25 15.64
N LEU A 148 -7.25 -24.82 15.69
CA LEU A 148 -7.82 -23.84 14.77
C LEU A 148 -7.07 -22.51 14.86
N GLU A 149 -6.85 -21.98 16.07
CA GLU A 149 -6.18 -20.70 16.24
C GLU A 149 -4.72 -20.73 15.78
N VAL A 150 -3.98 -21.80 16.09
CA VAL A 150 -2.60 -21.96 15.62
C VAL A 150 -2.55 -22.01 14.09
N SER A 151 -3.47 -22.74 13.46
CA SER A 151 -3.56 -22.84 12.00
C SER A 151 -3.90 -21.49 11.36
N TRP A 152 -4.88 -20.78 11.92
CA TRP A 152 -5.26 -19.44 11.50
C TRP A 152 -4.09 -18.46 11.63
N ARG A 153 -3.38 -18.47 12.77
CA ARG A 153 -2.23 -17.59 13.00
C ARG A 153 -1.07 -17.89 12.09
N ASN A 154 -0.84 -19.15 11.73
CA ASN A 154 0.14 -19.49 10.72
C ASN A 154 -0.22 -18.86 9.35
N ALA A 155 -1.48 -18.98 8.92
CA ALA A 155 -1.95 -18.37 7.67
C ALA A 155 -1.86 -16.83 7.71
N ALA A 156 -2.33 -16.20 8.78
CA ALA A 156 -2.27 -14.75 8.97
C ALA A 156 -0.81 -14.22 9.11
N SER A 157 0.13 -15.05 9.56
CA SER A 157 1.55 -14.65 9.63
C SER A 157 2.21 -14.61 8.25
N MET A 158 1.73 -15.43 7.30
CA MET A 158 2.22 -15.38 5.92
C MET A 158 1.82 -14.07 5.23
N THR A 159 0.61 -13.55 5.51
CA THR A 159 0.15 -12.28 4.94
C THR A 159 0.97 -11.09 5.47
N LEU A 160 1.44 -11.13 6.72
CA LEU A 160 2.33 -10.08 7.26
C LEU A 160 3.63 -9.93 6.48
N TRP A 161 4.20 -11.05 6.00
CA TRP A 161 5.38 -11.00 5.14
C TRP A 161 5.07 -10.39 3.79
N VAL A 162 3.91 -10.71 3.23
CA VAL A 162 3.45 -10.11 1.97
C VAL A 162 3.27 -8.60 2.12
N ASP A 163 2.59 -8.15 3.19
CA ASP A 163 2.46 -6.73 3.52
C ASP A 163 3.83 -6.04 3.60
N SER A 164 4.83 -6.70 4.21
CA SER A 164 6.20 -6.15 4.28
C SER A 164 6.83 -5.94 2.89
N VAL A 165 6.63 -6.89 1.96
CA VAL A 165 7.13 -6.80 0.58
C VAL A 165 6.44 -5.67 -0.18
N GLU A 166 5.18 -5.36 0.13
CA GLU A 166 4.50 -4.21 -0.46
C GLU A 166 5.14 -2.89 -0.08
N TYR A 167 5.51 -2.70 1.19
CA TYR A 167 6.21 -1.49 1.62
C TYR A 167 7.56 -1.35 0.93
N LEU A 168 8.23 -2.48 0.68
CA LEU A 168 9.46 -2.50 -0.08
C LEU A 168 9.24 -2.13 -1.56
N ALA A 169 8.20 -2.68 -2.20
CA ALA A 169 7.82 -2.34 -3.57
C ALA A 169 7.43 -0.85 -3.69
N LEU A 170 6.64 -0.34 -2.75
CA LEU A 170 6.25 1.06 -2.66
C LEU A 170 7.47 1.96 -2.49
N SER A 171 8.42 1.57 -1.63
CA SER A 171 9.68 2.29 -1.46
C SER A 171 10.45 2.40 -2.77
N PHE A 172 10.70 1.28 -3.44
CA PHE A 172 11.44 1.30 -4.71
C PHE A 172 10.72 2.05 -5.81
N MET A 173 9.39 1.91 -5.92
CA MET A 173 8.59 2.69 -6.87
C MET A 173 8.79 4.20 -6.67
N PHE A 174 8.64 4.70 -5.45
CA PHE A 174 8.79 6.12 -5.15
C PHE A 174 10.24 6.63 -5.26
N LEU A 175 11.24 5.80 -4.93
CA LEU A 175 12.64 6.12 -5.17
C LEU A 175 12.95 6.20 -6.67
N CYS A 176 12.38 5.30 -7.49
CA CYS A 176 12.47 5.40 -8.96
C CYS A 176 11.86 6.70 -9.49
N ILE A 177 10.69 7.09 -8.99
CA ILE A 177 10.07 8.38 -9.33
C ILE A 177 11.00 9.55 -8.95
N PHE A 178 11.54 9.56 -7.74
CA PHE A 178 12.49 10.59 -7.30
C PHE A 178 13.70 10.69 -8.23
N TRP A 179 14.38 9.57 -8.52
CA TRP A 179 15.55 9.57 -9.40
C TRP A 179 15.20 10.01 -10.83
N SER A 180 14.02 9.64 -11.32
CA SER A 180 13.55 10.10 -12.61
C SER A 180 13.43 11.63 -12.66
N VAL A 181 12.72 12.21 -11.69
CA VAL A 181 12.47 13.65 -11.61
C VAL A 181 13.77 14.42 -11.40
N ASN A 182 14.62 13.97 -10.46
CA ASN A 182 15.90 14.61 -10.17
C ASN A 182 16.81 14.71 -11.40
N THR A 183 16.68 13.76 -12.33
CA THR A 183 17.47 13.77 -13.57
C THR A 183 16.82 14.49 -14.74
N MET A 184 15.54 14.89 -14.65
CA MET A 184 15.00 15.94 -15.54
C MET A 184 15.46 17.33 -15.11
N GLY A 185 15.71 17.55 -13.83
CA GLY A 185 15.90 18.88 -13.29
C GLY A 185 14.67 19.76 -13.55
N ASN A 186 14.92 21.00 -13.96
CA ASN A 186 13.89 22.02 -14.18
C ASN A 186 13.35 22.07 -15.62
N LEU A 187 13.45 20.98 -16.37
CA LEU A 187 12.84 20.92 -17.71
C LEU A 187 11.33 21.17 -17.63
N PRO A 188 10.74 21.87 -18.62
CA PRO A 188 9.30 22.20 -18.61
C PRO A 188 8.39 20.96 -18.64
N ASN A 189 8.93 19.81 -19.10
CA ASN A 189 8.21 18.52 -19.14
C ASN A 189 8.30 17.73 -17.82
N SER A 190 8.95 18.29 -16.79
CA SER A 190 9.09 17.68 -15.48
C SER A 190 7.88 17.95 -14.59
N ILE A 191 7.51 16.98 -13.74
CA ILE A 191 6.51 17.21 -12.67
C ILE A 191 7.02 18.12 -11.54
N GLY A 192 8.30 18.51 -11.59
CA GLY A 192 8.94 19.46 -10.68
C GLY A 192 9.67 18.80 -9.52
N MET A 193 10.77 19.45 -9.08
CA MET A 193 11.66 18.95 -8.03
C MET A 193 10.96 18.76 -6.68
N ALA A 194 9.95 19.58 -6.37
CA ALA A 194 9.15 19.44 -5.15
C ALA A 194 8.40 18.09 -5.10
N MET A 195 7.82 17.66 -6.22
CA MET A 195 7.17 16.34 -6.33
C MET A 195 8.21 15.22 -6.22
N GLY A 196 9.40 15.39 -6.78
CA GLY A 196 10.52 14.45 -6.60
C GLY A 196 10.90 14.31 -5.12
N GLY A 197 11.08 15.42 -4.40
CA GLY A 197 11.38 15.41 -2.97
C GLY A 197 10.27 14.76 -2.14
N PHE A 198 9.00 15.01 -2.49
CA PHE A 198 7.87 14.36 -1.82
C PHE A 198 7.86 12.84 -2.07
N ALA A 199 8.12 12.40 -3.31
CA ALA A 199 8.29 10.99 -3.63
C ALA A 199 9.43 10.35 -2.82
N PHE A 200 10.60 11.01 -2.73
CA PHE A 200 11.71 10.51 -1.92
C PHE A 200 11.32 10.31 -0.45
N PHE A 201 10.64 11.30 0.14
CA PHE A 201 10.18 11.23 1.53
C PHE A 201 9.24 10.04 1.76
N ILE A 202 8.25 9.83 0.88
CA ILE A 202 7.35 8.66 0.91
C ILE A 202 8.14 7.36 0.76
N GLY A 203 9.12 7.32 -0.15
CA GLY A 203 9.96 6.15 -0.38
C GLY A 203 10.79 5.75 0.86
N VAL A 204 11.37 6.74 1.55
CA VAL A 204 12.12 6.52 2.80
C VAL A 204 11.21 6.07 3.94
N LEU A 205 10.03 6.68 4.10
CA LEU A 205 9.06 6.23 5.09
C LEU A 205 8.58 4.79 4.82
N SER A 206 8.35 4.44 3.55
CA SER A 206 7.97 3.06 3.16
C SER A 206 9.09 2.06 3.48
N MET A 207 10.36 2.45 3.27
CA MET A 207 11.51 1.63 3.66
C MET A 207 11.59 1.46 5.19
N ALA A 208 11.37 2.55 5.94
CA ALA A 208 11.35 2.51 7.39
C ALA A 208 10.24 1.59 7.92
N ASP A 209 9.08 1.56 7.26
CA ASP A 209 7.99 0.65 7.60
C ASP A 209 8.40 -0.82 7.37
N PHE A 210 8.97 -1.14 6.21
CA PHE A 210 9.54 -2.47 5.94
C PHE A 210 10.56 -2.89 7.01
N VAL A 211 11.49 -2.00 7.37
CA VAL A 211 12.46 -2.26 8.45
C VAL A 211 11.75 -2.48 9.78
N ALA A 212 10.70 -1.72 10.10
CA ALA A 212 9.91 -1.93 11.31
C ALA A 212 9.27 -3.32 11.33
N TYR A 213 8.74 -3.82 10.19
CA TYR A 213 8.24 -5.20 10.08
C TYR A 213 9.32 -6.24 10.36
N VAL A 214 10.54 -6.07 9.83
CA VAL A 214 11.66 -6.99 10.11
C VAL A 214 12.10 -6.91 11.58
N VAL A 215 12.11 -5.71 12.17
CA VAL A 215 12.55 -5.54 13.57
C VAL A 215 11.52 -6.08 14.58
N ARG A 216 10.24 -6.22 14.20
CA ARG A 216 9.20 -6.81 15.06
C ARG A 216 9.54 -8.21 15.56
N PHE A 217 10.37 -8.98 14.85
CA PHE A 217 10.83 -10.30 15.32
C PHE A 217 11.66 -10.23 16.60
N LYS A 218 12.33 -9.11 16.87
CA LYS A 218 13.14 -8.91 18.08
C LYS A 218 12.43 -8.01 19.10
N PHE A 219 11.77 -6.95 18.64
CA PHE A 219 11.18 -5.91 19.48
C PHE A 219 9.71 -5.67 19.09
N TRP A 220 8.85 -6.65 19.39
CA TRP A 220 7.47 -6.67 18.90
C TRP A 220 6.69 -5.39 19.23
N GLU A 221 6.63 -4.98 20.50
CA GLU A 221 5.79 -3.85 20.94
C GLU A 221 6.24 -2.51 20.34
N THR A 222 7.52 -2.16 20.49
CA THR A 222 8.07 -0.89 20.01
C THR A 222 8.03 -0.80 18.50
N ALA A 223 8.45 -1.85 17.78
CA ALA A 223 8.45 -1.85 16.33
C ALA A 223 7.04 -1.89 15.74
N SER A 224 6.07 -2.54 16.40
CA SER A 224 4.66 -2.53 15.99
C SER A 224 4.01 -1.16 16.21
N LEU A 225 4.38 -0.43 17.26
CA LEU A 225 3.89 0.93 17.48
C LEU A 225 4.44 1.89 16.42
N ILE A 226 5.76 1.89 16.22
CA ILE A 226 6.44 2.74 15.24
C ILE A 226 5.92 2.44 13.82
N GLY A 227 5.90 1.16 13.43
CA GLY A 227 5.41 0.74 12.12
C GLY A 227 3.96 1.15 11.88
N ARG A 228 3.08 1.01 12.88
CA ARG A 228 1.67 1.49 12.75
C ARG A 228 1.59 2.98 12.50
N ILE A 229 2.35 3.80 13.23
CA ILE A 229 2.34 5.26 13.05
C ILE A 229 2.83 5.63 11.65
N ILE A 230 3.96 5.06 11.22
CA ILE A 230 4.54 5.31 9.90
C ILE A 230 3.57 4.88 8.79
N SER A 231 2.99 3.66 8.91
CA SER A 231 2.02 3.12 7.96
C SER A 231 0.80 4.03 7.81
N VAL A 232 0.22 4.50 8.93
CA VAL A 232 -0.95 5.40 8.91
C VAL A 232 -0.59 6.72 8.24
N MET A 233 0.52 7.36 8.63
CA MET A 233 0.96 8.61 8.01
C MET A 233 1.19 8.44 6.50
N ASN A 234 1.83 7.34 6.10
CA ASN A 234 2.17 7.11 4.70
C ASN A 234 0.94 6.77 3.86
N ARG A 235 0.15 5.77 4.27
CA ARG A 235 -0.97 5.23 3.49
C ARG A 235 -2.23 6.09 3.55
N VAL A 236 -2.52 6.76 4.67
CA VAL A 236 -3.74 7.59 4.81
C VAL A 236 -3.48 9.03 4.39
N ILE A 237 -2.27 9.56 4.59
CA ILE A 237 -2.00 11.00 4.39
C ILE A 237 -1.12 11.21 3.17
N PHE A 238 0.13 10.74 3.21
CA PHE A 238 1.13 11.17 2.22
C PHE A 238 0.90 10.60 0.82
N VAL A 239 0.59 9.30 0.69
CA VAL A 239 0.37 8.68 -0.62
C VAL A 239 -0.88 9.25 -1.32
N PRO A 240 -2.06 9.35 -0.67
CA PRO A 240 -3.21 10.02 -1.27
C PRO A 240 -2.92 11.47 -1.66
N LEU A 241 -2.25 12.23 -0.78
CA LEU A 241 -1.88 13.61 -1.05
C LEU A 241 -0.93 13.72 -2.25
N PHE A 242 0.04 12.81 -2.39
CA PHE A 242 0.93 12.74 -3.55
C PHE A 242 0.14 12.58 -4.84
N PHE A 243 -0.83 11.67 -4.89
CA PHE A 243 -1.67 11.47 -6.08
C PHE A 243 -2.61 12.66 -6.34
N VAL A 244 -3.11 13.34 -5.31
CA VAL A 244 -3.84 14.60 -5.48
C VAL A 244 -2.94 15.68 -6.12
N CYS A 245 -1.72 15.87 -5.62
CA CYS A 245 -0.77 16.81 -6.21
C CYS A 245 -0.35 16.40 -7.64
N LEU A 246 -0.20 15.09 -7.87
CA LEU A 246 0.10 14.53 -9.19
C LEU A 246 -1.03 14.83 -10.18
N SER A 247 -2.29 14.77 -9.74
CA SER A 247 -3.45 15.05 -10.59
C SER A 247 -3.46 16.47 -11.18
N CYS A 248 -2.81 17.43 -10.49
CA CYS A 248 -2.66 18.81 -10.94
C CYS A 248 -1.44 19.03 -11.83
N THR A 249 -0.32 18.36 -11.52
CA THR A 249 0.97 18.57 -12.19
C THR A 249 1.12 17.74 -13.46
N LEU A 250 0.61 16.51 -13.46
CA LEU A 250 0.75 15.57 -14.58
C LEU A 250 0.15 16.12 -15.89
N PRO A 251 -1.07 16.71 -15.93
CA PRO A 251 -1.64 17.26 -17.16
C PRO A 251 -0.88 18.45 -17.73
N ALA A 252 -0.11 19.19 -16.91
CA ALA A 252 0.77 20.24 -17.39
C ALA A 252 2.00 19.64 -18.07
N ALA A 253 2.65 18.67 -17.42
CA ALA A 253 3.81 17.96 -17.96
C ALA A 253 3.46 17.20 -19.27
N THR A 254 2.29 16.56 -19.33
CA THR A 254 1.80 15.87 -20.55
C THR A 254 1.65 16.85 -21.72
N ARG A 255 1.06 18.03 -21.50
CA ARG A 255 0.90 19.04 -22.56
C ARG A 255 2.23 19.56 -23.07
N ALA A 256 3.17 19.83 -22.17
CA ALA A 256 4.50 20.29 -22.53
C ALA A 256 5.25 19.22 -23.35
N HIS A 257 5.12 17.94 -22.97
CA HIS A 257 5.68 16.83 -23.75
C HIS A 257 5.07 16.72 -25.16
N LEU A 258 3.74 16.83 -25.29
CA LEU A 258 3.08 16.79 -26.59
C LEU A 258 3.49 17.96 -27.51
N GLN A 259 3.70 19.15 -26.97
CA GLN A 259 4.19 20.31 -27.72
C GLN A 259 5.63 20.11 -28.22
N ASP A 260 6.49 19.52 -27.38
CA ASP A 260 7.86 19.14 -27.76
C ASP A 260 7.85 18.10 -28.90
N GLU A 261 7.01 17.07 -28.80
CA GLU A 261 6.86 16.07 -29.88
C GLU A 261 6.35 16.68 -31.19
N GLN A 262 5.35 17.56 -31.11
CA GLN A 262 4.82 18.24 -32.30
C GLN A 262 5.86 19.14 -32.96
N SER A 263 6.69 19.84 -32.17
CA SER A 263 7.77 20.69 -32.67
C SER A 263 8.87 19.87 -33.34
N LYS A 264 9.23 18.72 -32.76
CA LYS A 264 10.16 17.76 -33.38
C LYS A 264 9.64 17.23 -34.72
N ARG A 265 8.34 16.93 -34.82
CA ARG A 265 7.72 16.44 -36.06
C ARG A 265 7.58 17.49 -37.14
N SER A 266 7.33 18.75 -36.78
CA SER A 266 7.16 19.84 -37.74
C SER A 266 8.50 20.36 -38.29
N GLY A 267 9.63 19.98 -37.68
CA GLY A 267 10.95 20.50 -38.03
C GLY A 267 11.13 21.99 -37.69
N VAL A 268 10.15 22.60 -37.03
CA VAL A 268 10.24 23.97 -36.55
C VAL A 268 10.93 23.93 -35.19
N SER A 269 12.20 24.33 -35.16
CA SER A 269 12.91 24.52 -33.89
C SER A 269 12.12 25.51 -33.03
N MET A 270 11.70 25.09 -31.83
CA MET A 270 11.05 26.02 -30.91
C MET A 270 11.98 27.21 -30.69
N PRO A 271 11.47 28.46 -30.71
CA PRO A 271 12.27 29.60 -30.30
C PRO A 271 12.76 29.29 -28.89
N ALA A 272 14.08 29.36 -28.68
CA ALA A 272 14.64 29.23 -27.35
C ALA A 272 14.03 30.35 -26.51
N THR A 273 13.00 30.02 -25.72
CA THR A 273 12.48 30.89 -24.67
C THR A 273 13.51 30.88 -23.55
N GLY A 274 14.68 31.45 -23.86
CA GLY A 274 15.68 31.90 -22.92
C GLY A 274 15.14 33.14 -22.25
N ASP A 275 14.17 32.94 -21.36
CA ASP A 275 14.03 33.84 -20.23
C ASP A 275 15.15 33.43 -19.28
N GLU A 276 16.38 33.89 -19.59
CA GLU A 276 17.49 33.91 -18.65
C GLU A 276 17.02 34.75 -17.46
N ARG A 277 16.32 34.12 -16.52
CA ARG A 277 16.11 34.70 -15.21
C ARG A 277 17.50 34.83 -14.60
N HIS A 278 18.09 36.01 -14.78
CA HIS A 278 19.16 36.51 -13.93
C HIS A 278 18.71 36.30 -12.48
N ILE A 279 19.32 35.31 -11.84
CA ILE A 279 19.27 35.16 -10.40
C ILE A 279 20.36 36.09 -9.88
N ASP A 280 19.96 37.28 -9.47
CA ASP A 280 20.77 38.15 -8.60
C ASP A 280 20.83 37.56 -7.18
#